data_AF-A0A4Y2SP25-F1
#
_entry.id   AF-A0A4Y2SP25-F1
#
_cell.length_a   1.000
_cell.length_b   1.000
_cell.length_c   1.000
_cell.angle_alpha   90.00
_cell.angle_beta   90.00
_cell.angle_gamma   90.00
#
_symmetry.space_group_name_H-M   'P 1'
#
loop_
_entity.id
_entity.type
_entity.pdbx_description
1 polymer ?
#
loop_
_entity_poly.entity_id
_entity_poly.type
_entity_poly.pdbx_seq_one_letter_code
_entity_poly.pdbx_strand_id
1 'polypeptide(L)'
;MKLSSSEKFPLKFCCHRWLENVPCAERAMEIWADICKYVSKVDSGALPKVACKSYCIIAQAAKDKLITVKLNFFLSVAKMLQPFLVLYQSDKPLVPFLAGDLFTLVKNMLEHFKVLKHDKCKSIDSISSLGSFDFTDVANFNCIDKVSIGLIGDELLKKKRAKKKASDKDVLDLKRDCQRFILRMLQTLMEKCPISYSIVRNASCFDLNKMAFHPMRCLKSLKNILSYLVDKSWIPSKDGDEISLQFKEFLDKVVKCSFSDFKTFDHKEQRLDTFLYKYFSVDKEKYRKLWDIVKMILILSHDQAAVERGFSLIKALEVENLKENSYIDQRMIIETIKEAGDVLDVPITKEMRISVQCVWQ
;
A
#
# COMPACT_ATOMS: atom_id res chain seq x y z
N MET A 1 39.02 0.57 13.75
CA MET A 1 38.75 -0.88 13.69
C MET A 1 37.67 -1.14 12.64
N LYS A 2 37.95 -1.85 11.54
CA LYS A 2 36.92 -2.19 10.53
C LYS A 2 36.12 -3.41 11.02
N LEU A 3 34.85 -3.19 11.37
CA LEU A 3 34.00 -4.20 12.04
C LEU A 3 33.35 -5.18 11.05
N SER A 4 32.96 -4.68 9.89
CA SER A 4 32.42 -5.43 8.75
C SER A 4 33.13 -5.02 7.46
N SER A 5 33.18 -5.93 6.50
CA SER A 5 33.56 -5.65 5.11
C SER A 5 32.42 -5.03 4.29
N SER A 6 31.19 -5.06 4.82
CA SER A 6 30.02 -4.43 4.20
C SER A 6 30.04 -2.92 4.39
N GLU A 7 29.83 -2.19 3.31
CA GLU A 7 29.64 -0.73 3.31
C GLU A 7 28.15 -0.35 3.42
N LYS A 8 27.27 -1.33 3.58
CA LYS A 8 25.83 -1.12 3.62
C LYS A 8 25.37 -0.78 5.03
N PHE A 9 24.68 0.35 5.15
CA PHE A 9 24.08 0.84 6.39
C PHE A 9 22.58 0.52 6.48
N PRO A 10 21.97 0.54 7.67
CA PRO A 10 20.51 0.49 7.81
C PRO A 10 19.83 1.57 6.96
N LEU A 11 18.68 1.26 6.37
CA LEU A 11 17.84 2.27 5.72
C LEU A 11 16.95 2.97 6.76
N LYS A 12 16.64 4.25 6.49
CA LYS A 12 15.65 4.98 7.28
C LYS A 12 14.28 4.32 7.10
N PHE A 13 13.64 4.00 8.22
CA PHE A 13 12.31 3.41 8.26
C PHE A 13 11.30 4.46 8.72
N CYS A 14 10.19 4.60 7.98
CA CYS A 14 9.06 5.44 8.36
C CYS A 14 7.82 4.57 8.59
N CYS A 15 7.25 4.61 9.79
CA CYS A 15 6.11 3.77 10.17
C CYS A 15 4.83 4.04 9.38
N HIS A 16 4.71 5.22 8.76
CA HIS A 16 3.56 5.59 7.95
C HIS A 16 3.77 5.29 6.45
N ARG A 17 5.01 5.15 5.97
CA ARG A 17 5.32 4.89 4.55
C ARG A 17 5.50 3.40 4.27
N TRP A 18 4.38 2.70 4.07
CA TRP A 18 4.41 1.23 3.96
C TRP A 18 5.15 0.70 2.72
N LEU A 19 5.30 1.50 1.66
CA LEU A 19 6.11 1.13 0.49
C LEU A 19 7.61 0.97 0.79
N GLU A 20 8.10 1.62 1.85
CA GLU A 20 9.51 1.54 2.26
C GLU A 20 9.79 0.28 3.10
N ASN A 21 8.75 -0.46 3.51
CA ASN A 21 8.87 -1.63 4.38
C ASN A 21 9.73 -2.74 3.76
N VAL A 22 9.53 -3.05 2.48
CA VAL A 22 10.25 -4.15 1.81
C VAL A 22 11.75 -3.84 1.71
N PRO A 23 12.21 -2.70 1.15
CA PRO A 23 13.63 -2.36 1.12
C PRO A 23 14.27 -2.31 2.52
N CYS A 24 13.57 -1.76 3.52
CA CYS A 24 14.09 -1.69 4.88
C CYS A 24 14.26 -3.07 5.51
N ALA A 25 13.29 -3.97 5.36
CA ALA A 25 13.35 -5.33 5.88
C ALA A 25 14.44 -6.16 5.19
N GLU A 26 14.59 -6.03 3.88
CA GLU A 26 15.67 -6.70 3.14
C GLU A 26 17.04 -6.20 3.57
N ARG A 27 17.22 -4.88 3.73
CA ARG A 27 18.48 -4.33 4.26
C ARG A 27 18.74 -4.82 5.68
N ALA A 28 17.73 -4.83 6.55
CA ALA A 28 17.88 -5.29 7.92
C ALA A 28 18.33 -6.76 7.99
N MET A 29 17.78 -7.61 7.11
CA MET A 29 18.19 -9.01 6.97
C MET A 29 19.63 -9.15 6.44
N GLU A 30 20.01 -8.33 5.45
CA GLU A 30 21.34 -8.34 4.84
C GLU A 30 22.45 -8.01 5.85
N ILE A 31 22.26 -6.97 6.67
CA ILE A 31 23.27 -6.50 7.62
C ILE A 31 23.14 -7.15 9.01
N TRP A 32 22.19 -8.07 9.21
CA TRP A 32 21.87 -8.60 10.54
C TRP A 32 23.07 -9.28 11.23
N ALA A 33 23.88 -10.02 10.46
CA ALA A 33 25.06 -10.69 11.01
C ALA A 33 26.10 -9.68 11.54
N ASP A 34 26.27 -8.55 10.85
CA ASP A 34 27.17 -7.47 11.24
C ASP A 34 26.65 -6.74 12.48
N ILE A 35 25.33 -6.52 12.56
CA ILE A 35 24.66 -5.98 13.75
C ILE A 35 24.94 -6.87 14.96
N CYS A 36 24.74 -8.19 14.85
CA CYS A 36 25.03 -9.13 15.94
C CYS A 36 26.50 -9.07 16.36
N LYS A 37 27.42 -8.99 15.39
CA LYS A 37 28.87 -8.88 15.67
C LYS A 37 29.22 -7.58 16.39
N TYR A 38 28.58 -6.47 16.02
CA TYR A 38 28.74 -5.18 16.68
C TYR A 38 28.24 -5.23 18.13
N VAL A 39 27.01 -5.72 18.35
CA VAL A 39 26.42 -5.86 19.69
C VAL A 39 27.32 -6.73 20.58
N SER A 40 27.78 -7.89 20.10
CA SER A 40 28.66 -8.78 20.87
C SER A 40 29.96 -8.11 21.30
N LYS A 41 30.54 -7.22 20.48
CA LYS A 41 31.78 -6.51 20.82
C LYS A 41 31.56 -5.37 21.82
N VAL A 42 30.40 -4.72 21.77
CA VAL A 42 30.02 -3.74 22.80
C VAL A 42 29.77 -4.46 24.13
N ASP A 43 29.05 -5.59 24.10
CA ASP A 43 28.77 -6.41 25.29
C ASP A 43 30.06 -6.99 25.91
N SER A 44 31.07 -7.34 25.10
CA SER A 44 32.36 -7.84 25.58
C SER A 44 33.35 -6.75 26.03
N GLY A 45 32.96 -5.47 25.99
CA GLY A 45 33.84 -4.33 26.31
C GLY A 45 34.93 -4.02 25.27
N ALA A 46 34.92 -4.68 24.11
CA ALA A 46 35.87 -4.43 23.03
C ALA A 46 35.57 -3.14 22.24
N LEU A 47 34.38 -2.58 22.42
CA LEU A 47 33.95 -1.28 21.91
C LEU A 47 33.36 -0.42 23.03
N PRO A 48 33.32 0.92 22.87
CA PRO A 48 32.71 1.80 23.86
C PRO A 48 31.25 1.42 24.15
N LYS A 49 30.86 1.56 25.41
CA LYS A 49 29.47 1.31 25.83
C LYS A 49 28.55 2.33 25.18
N VAL A 50 27.48 1.85 24.55
CA VAL A 50 26.43 2.69 23.95
C VAL A 50 25.16 2.54 24.79
N ALA A 51 24.58 3.64 25.23
CA ALA A 51 23.40 3.64 26.10
C ALA A 51 22.15 4.28 25.47
N CYS A 52 22.19 4.62 24.17
CA CYS A 52 21.06 5.25 23.51
C CYS A 52 19.91 4.25 23.28
N LYS A 53 18.67 4.75 23.26
CA LYS A 53 17.45 3.95 23.09
C LYS A 53 17.50 3.05 21.85
N SER A 54 17.97 3.58 20.72
CA SER A 54 18.09 2.84 19.46
C SER A 54 19.02 1.64 19.58
N TYR A 55 20.17 1.80 20.25
CA TYR A 55 21.08 0.70 20.51
C TYR A 55 20.45 -0.35 21.44
N CYS A 56 19.78 0.07 22.53
CA CYS A 56 19.13 -0.86 23.44
C CYS A 56 18.11 -1.76 22.73
N ILE A 57 17.31 -1.20 21.80
CA ILE A 57 16.36 -1.96 20.99
C ILE A 57 17.08 -3.00 20.13
N ILE A 58 18.15 -2.60 19.43
CA ILE A 58 18.94 -3.50 18.59
C ILE A 58 19.60 -4.60 19.42
N ALA A 59 20.19 -4.25 20.57
CA ALA A 59 20.85 -5.21 21.46
C ALA A 59 19.83 -6.22 22.03
N GLN A 60 18.62 -5.78 22.37
CA GLN A 60 17.54 -6.68 22.78
C GLN A 60 17.09 -7.60 21.63
N ALA A 61 16.94 -7.05 20.42
CA ALA A 61 16.58 -7.84 19.24
C ALA A 61 17.67 -8.85 18.86
N ALA A 62 18.95 -8.54 19.05
CA ALA A 62 20.07 -9.45 18.83
C ALA A 62 20.06 -10.66 19.78
N LYS A 63 19.48 -10.51 20.98
CA LYS A 63 19.29 -11.60 21.96
C LYS A 63 18.12 -12.53 21.59
N ASP A 64 17.19 -12.07 20.75
CA ASP A 64 16.06 -12.88 20.29
C ASP A 64 16.51 -13.91 19.22
N LYS A 65 16.48 -15.19 19.59
CA LYS A 65 16.92 -16.30 18.73
C LYS A 65 16.04 -16.47 17.48
N LEU A 66 14.84 -15.93 17.49
CA LEU A 66 13.83 -16.01 16.43
C LEU A 66 13.68 -14.70 15.63
N ILE A 67 14.48 -13.67 15.91
CA ILE A 67 14.38 -12.38 15.22
C ILE A 67 14.46 -12.49 13.69
N THR A 68 15.33 -13.35 13.17
CA THR A 68 15.46 -13.57 11.73
C THR A 68 14.20 -14.22 11.13
N VAL A 69 13.48 -15.03 11.91
CA VAL A 69 12.19 -15.60 11.50
C VAL A 69 11.11 -14.52 11.48
N LYS A 70 11.06 -13.69 12.53
CA LYS A 70 10.14 -12.55 12.63
C LYS A 70 10.34 -11.54 11.49
N LEU A 71 11.59 -11.23 11.13
CA LEU A 71 11.92 -10.36 9.99
C LEU A 71 11.47 -10.97 8.66
N ASN A 72 11.64 -12.29 8.46
CA ASN A 72 11.13 -12.95 7.24
C ASN A 72 9.61 -12.99 7.17
N PHE A 73 8.93 -13.19 8.31
CA PHE A 73 7.48 -13.08 8.39
C PHE A 73 7.01 -11.69 7.96
N PHE A 74 7.60 -10.64 8.57
CA PHE A 74 7.30 -9.25 8.23
C PHE A 74 7.56 -8.97 6.75
N LEU A 75 8.69 -9.43 6.22
CA LEU A 75 9.01 -9.30 4.79
C LEU A 75 7.98 -9.99 3.90
N SER A 76 7.51 -11.18 4.29
CA SER A 76 6.47 -11.91 3.55
C SER A 76 5.14 -11.14 3.54
N VAL A 77 4.74 -10.53 4.66
CA VAL A 77 3.56 -9.66 4.74
C VAL A 77 3.75 -8.43 3.84
N ALA A 78 4.88 -7.74 3.99
CA ALA A 78 5.18 -6.52 3.25
C ALA A 78 5.18 -6.75 1.73
N LYS A 79 5.78 -7.86 1.27
CA LYS A 79 5.80 -8.25 -0.15
C LYS A 79 4.41 -8.57 -0.71
N MET A 80 3.46 -9.03 0.10
CA MET A 80 2.09 -9.24 -0.36
C MET A 80 1.30 -7.93 -0.45
N LEU A 81 1.55 -6.99 0.48
CA LEU A 81 0.88 -5.69 0.46
C LEU A 81 1.44 -4.75 -0.62
N GLN A 82 2.75 -4.84 -0.91
CA GLN A 82 3.45 -3.88 -1.77
C GLN A 82 2.83 -3.71 -3.17
N PRO A 83 2.48 -4.76 -3.94
CA PRO A 83 1.91 -4.59 -5.27
C PRO A 83 0.59 -3.81 -5.26
N PHE A 84 -0.26 -4.06 -4.25
CA PHE A 84 -1.51 -3.33 -4.07
C PHE A 84 -1.22 -1.87 -3.73
N LEU A 85 -0.34 -1.61 -2.76
CA LEU A 85 0.02 -0.24 -2.38
C LEU A 85 0.62 0.56 -3.55
N VAL A 86 1.50 -0.04 -4.36
CA VAL A 86 2.10 0.61 -5.53
C VAL A 86 1.05 0.94 -6.58
N LEU A 87 0.15 0.00 -6.87
CA LEU A 87 -0.89 0.20 -7.89
C LEU A 87 -1.83 1.36 -7.53
N TYR A 88 -2.28 1.38 -6.27
CA TYR A 88 -3.25 2.37 -5.80
C TYR A 88 -2.60 3.73 -5.50
N GLN A 89 -1.27 3.83 -5.41
CA GLN A 89 -0.52 5.11 -5.37
C GLN A 89 -0.37 5.81 -6.74
N SER A 90 -1.32 5.60 -7.64
CA SER A 90 -1.34 6.26 -8.95
C SER A 90 -2.48 7.28 -9.05
N ASP A 91 -2.44 8.11 -10.10
CA ASP A 91 -3.51 9.04 -10.47
C ASP A 91 -4.52 8.39 -11.46
N LYS A 92 -4.38 7.08 -11.71
CA LYS A 92 -5.26 6.32 -12.60
C LYS A 92 -6.62 6.12 -11.91
N PRO A 93 -7.74 6.12 -12.64
CA PRO A 93 -9.06 5.94 -12.03
C PRO A 93 -9.33 4.46 -11.70
N LEU A 94 -8.85 4.01 -10.54
CA LEU A 94 -8.83 2.58 -10.16
C LEU A 94 -10.01 2.12 -9.30
N VAL A 95 -10.93 3.01 -8.94
CA VAL A 95 -12.11 2.70 -8.10
C VAL A 95 -12.90 1.48 -8.61
N PRO A 96 -13.13 1.28 -9.93
CA PRO A 96 -13.84 0.09 -10.42
C PRO A 96 -13.16 -1.25 -10.09
N PHE A 97 -11.84 -1.25 -9.88
CA PHE A 97 -11.05 -2.46 -9.61
C PHE A 97 -10.82 -2.68 -8.11
N LEU A 98 -10.91 -1.62 -7.30
CA LEU A 98 -10.57 -1.59 -5.87
C LEU A 98 -11.19 -2.72 -5.05
N ALA A 99 -12.50 -2.95 -5.16
CA ALA A 99 -13.16 -3.99 -4.38
C ALA A 99 -12.71 -5.41 -4.77
N GLY A 100 -12.40 -5.63 -6.05
CA GLY A 100 -11.88 -6.91 -6.56
C GLY A 100 -10.46 -7.16 -6.09
N ASP A 101 -9.58 -6.16 -6.25
CA ASP A 101 -8.17 -6.28 -5.88
C ASP A 101 -7.99 -6.45 -4.36
N LEU A 102 -8.77 -5.73 -3.55
CA LEU A 102 -8.81 -5.91 -2.10
C LEU A 102 -9.29 -7.31 -1.71
N PHE A 103 -10.34 -7.83 -2.36
CA PHE A 103 -10.80 -9.18 -2.11
C PHE A 103 -9.69 -10.21 -2.40
N THR A 104 -9.03 -10.08 -3.55
CA THR A 104 -7.91 -10.95 -3.94
C THR A 104 -6.74 -10.84 -2.95
N LEU A 105 -6.36 -9.62 -2.54
CA LEU A 105 -5.30 -9.41 -1.56
C LEU A 105 -5.61 -10.13 -0.23
N VAL A 106 -6.79 -9.87 0.34
CA VAL A 106 -7.19 -10.46 1.62
C VAL A 106 -7.26 -11.98 1.51
N LYS A 107 -7.87 -12.50 0.43
CA LYS A 107 -7.99 -13.93 0.18
C LYS A 107 -6.62 -14.60 0.11
N ASN A 108 -5.69 -14.03 -0.66
CA ASN A 108 -4.33 -14.55 -0.79
C ASN A 108 -3.60 -14.55 0.57
N MET A 109 -3.75 -13.50 1.39
CA MET A 109 -3.13 -13.47 2.73
C MET A 109 -3.68 -14.54 3.65
N LEU A 110 -5.00 -14.77 3.63
CA LEU A 110 -5.65 -15.81 4.43
C LEU A 110 -5.17 -17.21 4.05
N GLU A 111 -5.07 -17.49 2.74
CA GLU A 111 -4.61 -18.77 2.20
C GLU A 111 -3.11 -18.99 2.43
N HIS A 112 -2.29 -17.97 2.20
CA HIS A 112 -0.83 -18.03 2.34
C HIS A 112 -0.41 -18.34 3.79
N PHE A 113 -0.98 -17.64 4.77
CA PHE A 113 -0.65 -17.84 6.18
C PHE A 113 -1.49 -18.93 6.87
N LYS A 114 -2.53 -19.46 6.20
CA LYS A 114 -3.40 -20.54 6.71
C LYS A 114 -4.00 -20.24 8.08
N VAL A 115 -4.38 -18.98 8.30
CA VAL A 115 -4.84 -18.49 9.62
C VAL A 115 -6.26 -18.92 9.97
N LEU A 116 -7.09 -19.26 8.97
CA LEU A 116 -8.46 -19.76 9.12
C LEU A 116 -8.55 -21.26 8.81
N LYS A 117 -9.59 -21.90 9.36
CA LYS A 117 -9.98 -23.26 8.96
C LYS A 117 -10.32 -23.29 7.46
N HIS A 118 -10.07 -24.43 6.83
CA HIS A 118 -10.15 -24.57 5.38
C HIS A 118 -11.57 -24.35 4.84
N ASP A 119 -12.59 -24.86 5.53
CA ASP A 119 -14.02 -24.63 5.22
C ASP A 119 -14.39 -23.14 5.34
N LYS A 120 -13.91 -22.46 6.39
CA LYS A 120 -14.17 -21.04 6.62
C LYS A 120 -13.47 -20.16 5.58
N CYS A 121 -12.21 -20.46 5.25
CA CYS A 121 -11.54 -19.76 4.18
C CYS A 121 -12.30 -19.93 2.86
N LYS A 122 -12.76 -21.14 2.52
CA LYS A 122 -13.57 -21.39 1.30
C LYS A 122 -14.90 -20.63 1.27
N SER A 123 -15.55 -20.43 2.42
CA SER A 123 -16.79 -19.65 2.50
C SER A 123 -16.65 -18.17 2.13
N ILE A 124 -15.42 -17.63 2.17
CA ILE A 124 -15.10 -16.29 1.69
C ILE A 124 -14.84 -16.38 0.17
N ASP A 125 -15.92 -16.39 -0.60
CA ASP A 125 -15.93 -16.57 -2.05
C ASP A 125 -16.30 -15.32 -2.85
N SER A 126 -16.71 -14.25 -2.15
CA SER A 126 -17.18 -13.01 -2.77
C SER A 126 -16.86 -11.79 -1.91
N ILE A 127 -16.93 -10.61 -2.54
CA ILE A 127 -16.77 -9.32 -1.85
C ILE A 127 -17.78 -9.16 -0.71
N SER A 128 -19.01 -9.65 -0.91
CA SER A 128 -20.06 -9.59 0.10
C SER A 128 -19.76 -10.49 1.30
N SER A 129 -19.37 -11.75 1.06
CA SER A 129 -19.02 -12.68 2.15
C SER A 129 -17.77 -12.23 2.91
N LEU A 130 -16.81 -11.61 2.21
CA LEU A 130 -15.66 -10.94 2.86
C LEU A 130 -16.09 -9.75 3.72
N GLY A 131 -16.97 -8.88 3.19
CA GLY A 131 -17.42 -7.67 3.89
C GLY A 131 -18.19 -7.95 5.18
N SER A 132 -18.84 -9.11 5.29
CA SER A 132 -19.57 -9.54 6.49
C SER A 132 -18.79 -10.53 7.37
N PHE A 133 -17.54 -10.87 7.03
CA PHE A 133 -16.79 -11.89 7.76
C PHE A 133 -16.26 -11.34 9.10
N ASP A 134 -16.47 -12.09 10.18
CA ASP A 134 -15.94 -11.75 11.50
C ASP A 134 -14.54 -12.36 11.71
N PHE A 135 -13.52 -11.49 11.70
CA PHE A 135 -12.13 -11.85 11.94
C PHE A 135 -11.77 -12.03 13.42
N THR A 136 -12.71 -11.84 14.35
CA THR A 136 -12.50 -11.97 15.80
C THR A 136 -12.97 -13.31 16.36
N ASP A 137 -13.84 -14.01 15.64
CA ASP A 137 -14.37 -15.30 16.06
C ASP A 137 -13.32 -16.41 15.98
N VAL A 138 -12.82 -16.79 17.16
CA VAL A 138 -11.81 -17.84 17.36
C VAL A 138 -12.27 -19.21 16.83
N ALA A 139 -13.59 -19.45 16.73
CA ALA A 139 -14.11 -20.70 16.16
C ALA A 139 -13.73 -20.84 14.67
N ASN A 140 -13.44 -19.76 13.97
CA ASN A 140 -13.03 -19.76 12.57
C ASN A 140 -11.53 -19.99 12.38
N PHE A 141 -10.73 -19.87 13.44
CA PHE A 141 -9.27 -19.88 13.35
C PHE A 141 -8.74 -21.30 13.19
N ASN A 142 -7.66 -21.42 12.43
CA ASN A 142 -6.94 -22.68 12.29
C ASN A 142 -6.16 -23.02 13.57
N CYS A 143 -5.83 -24.30 13.74
CA CYS A 143 -4.95 -24.73 14.82
C CYS A 143 -3.55 -24.10 14.65
N ILE A 144 -2.93 -23.68 15.76
CA ILE A 144 -1.66 -22.94 15.76
C ILE A 144 -0.53 -23.71 15.07
N ASP A 145 -0.52 -25.04 15.17
CA ASP A 145 0.46 -25.90 14.52
C ASP A 145 0.42 -25.81 12.98
N LYS A 146 -0.77 -25.55 12.41
CA LYS A 146 -1.02 -25.46 10.97
C LYS A 146 -0.81 -24.08 10.37
N VAL A 147 -0.73 -23.03 11.20
CA VAL A 147 -0.45 -21.66 10.74
C VAL A 147 0.93 -21.63 10.08
N SER A 148 1.03 -20.98 8.92
CA SER A 148 2.29 -20.76 8.22
C SER A 148 2.85 -19.38 8.52
N ILE A 149 4.18 -19.27 8.56
CA ILE A 149 4.91 -17.99 8.66
C ILE A 149 5.46 -17.60 7.27
N GLY A 150 4.94 -18.22 6.21
CA GLY A 150 5.50 -18.17 4.86
C GLY A 150 6.61 -19.20 4.67
N LEU A 151 6.91 -19.54 3.42
CA LEU A 151 7.84 -20.62 3.05
C LEU A 151 9.21 -20.48 3.72
N ILE A 152 9.85 -19.32 3.57
CA ILE A 152 11.18 -19.05 4.14
C ILE A 152 11.13 -19.04 5.68
N GLY A 153 10.08 -18.44 6.26
CA GLY A 153 9.87 -18.39 7.71
C GLY A 153 9.75 -19.80 8.31
N ASP A 154 8.93 -20.66 7.70
CA ASP A 154 8.72 -22.04 8.11
C ASP A 154 10.01 -22.87 7.99
N GLU A 155 10.79 -22.69 6.93
CA GLU A 155 12.10 -23.35 6.78
C GLU A 155 13.10 -22.93 7.85
N LEU A 156 13.21 -21.63 8.12
CA LEU A 156 14.09 -21.11 9.16
C LEU A 156 13.69 -21.62 10.54
N LEU A 157 12.39 -21.69 10.81
CA LEU A 157 11.85 -22.21 12.06
C LEU A 157 12.18 -23.70 12.23
N LYS A 158 12.02 -24.51 11.17
CA LYS A 158 12.43 -25.92 11.14
C LYS A 158 13.93 -26.09 11.41
N LYS A 159 14.79 -25.28 10.77
CA LYS A 159 16.25 -25.28 10.98
C LYS A 159 16.60 -24.91 12.43
N LYS A 160 15.90 -23.95 13.04
CA LYS A 160 16.12 -23.53 14.44
C LYS A 160 15.68 -24.60 15.44
N ARG A 161 14.57 -25.30 15.16
CA ARG A 161 14.08 -26.43 15.96
C ARG A 161 15.06 -27.61 15.91
N ALA A 162 15.54 -27.98 14.72
CA ALA A 162 16.52 -29.05 14.54
C ALA A 162 17.84 -28.78 15.30
N LYS A 163 18.28 -27.51 15.35
CA LYS A 163 19.47 -27.09 16.11
C LYS A 163 19.21 -26.87 17.61
N LYS A 164 18.04 -27.25 18.14
CA LYS A 164 17.60 -27.01 19.53
C LYS A 164 17.75 -25.53 20.00
N LYS A 165 17.69 -24.58 19.06
CA LYS A 165 17.80 -23.14 19.35
C LYS A 165 16.46 -22.50 19.73
N ALA A 166 15.36 -23.14 19.37
CA ALA A 166 14.00 -22.75 19.72
C ALA A 166 13.28 -23.98 20.30
N SER A 167 12.58 -23.79 21.42
CA SER A 167 11.73 -24.82 21.99
C SER A 167 10.41 -24.93 21.22
N ASP A 168 9.68 -26.02 21.43
CA ASP A 168 8.35 -26.20 20.84
C ASP A 168 7.37 -25.14 21.32
N LYS A 169 7.52 -24.68 22.57
CA LYS A 169 6.77 -23.55 23.12
C LYS A 169 7.06 -22.26 22.34
N ASP A 170 8.33 -21.92 22.13
CA ASP A 170 8.70 -20.70 21.39
C ASP A 170 8.15 -20.70 19.95
N VAL A 171 8.14 -21.88 19.31
CA VAL A 171 7.60 -22.08 17.97
C VAL A 171 6.08 -21.83 17.94
N LEU A 172 5.34 -22.42 18.89
CA LEU A 172 3.88 -22.25 18.96
C LEU A 172 3.50 -20.82 19.35
N ASP A 173 4.22 -20.20 20.28
CA ASP A 173 3.98 -18.82 20.69
C ASP A 173 4.23 -17.85 19.52
N LEU A 174 5.31 -18.03 18.75
CA LEU A 174 5.55 -17.24 17.54
C LEU A 174 4.43 -17.43 16.50
N LYS A 175 4.00 -18.66 16.23
CA LYS A 175 2.91 -18.92 15.28
C LYS A 175 1.60 -18.28 15.74
N ARG A 176 1.31 -18.30 17.04
CA ARG A 176 0.15 -17.62 17.63
C ARG A 176 0.22 -16.11 17.43
N ASP A 177 1.39 -15.51 17.66
CA ASP A 177 1.61 -14.08 17.43
C ASP A 177 1.44 -13.71 15.94
N CYS A 178 1.99 -14.53 15.03
CA CYS A 178 1.81 -14.36 13.58
C CYS A 178 0.33 -14.46 13.16
N GLN A 179 -0.40 -15.45 13.67
CA GLN A 179 -1.84 -15.61 13.39
C GLN A 179 -2.62 -14.39 13.87
N ARG A 180 -2.38 -13.96 15.11
CA ARG A 180 -3.01 -12.78 15.70
C ARG A 180 -2.70 -11.52 14.90
N PHE A 181 -1.44 -11.35 14.47
CA PHE A 181 -1.02 -10.21 13.67
C PHE A 181 -1.82 -10.13 12.35
N ILE A 182 -1.88 -11.23 11.59
CA ILE A 182 -2.61 -11.26 10.31
C ILE A 182 -4.09 -10.97 10.52
N LEU A 183 -4.74 -11.66 11.46
CA LEU A 183 -6.16 -11.47 11.72
C LEU A 183 -6.47 -10.04 12.17
N ARG A 184 -5.65 -9.45 13.05
CA ARG A 184 -5.83 -8.07 13.52
C ARG A 184 -5.60 -7.05 12.41
N MET A 185 -4.59 -7.27 11.57
CA MET A 185 -4.31 -6.43 10.41
C MET A 185 -5.47 -6.47 9.41
N LEU A 186 -5.98 -7.67 9.09
CA LEU A 186 -7.13 -7.84 8.20
C LEU A 186 -8.41 -7.24 8.78
N GLN A 187 -8.66 -7.43 10.09
CA GLN A 187 -9.76 -6.77 10.78
C GLN A 187 -9.68 -5.24 10.63
N THR A 188 -8.52 -4.66 10.94
CA THR A 188 -8.29 -3.21 10.86
C THR A 188 -8.47 -2.69 9.43
N LEU A 189 -7.99 -3.46 8.44
CA LEU A 189 -8.19 -3.17 7.03
C LEU A 189 -9.68 -3.14 6.71
N MET A 190 -10.44 -4.16 7.12
CA MET A 190 -11.87 -4.30 6.84
C MET A 190 -12.74 -3.23 7.52
N GLU A 191 -12.41 -2.84 8.76
CA GLU A 191 -13.09 -1.75 9.49
C GLU A 191 -13.03 -0.42 8.76
N LYS A 192 -11.91 -0.14 8.06
CA LYS A 192 -11.71 1.10 7.28
C LYS A 192 -11.94 0.90 5.78
N CYS A 193 -12.36 -0.29 5.37
CA CYS A 193 -12.35 -0.68 3.98
C CYS A 193 -13.49 0.00 3.21
N PRO A 194 -13.20 0.58 2.03
CA PRO A 194 -14.23 1.19 1.19
C PRO A 194 -15.22 0.17 0.61
N ILE A 195 -14.93 -1.13 0.71
CA ILE A 195 -15.87 -2.22 0.34
C ILE A 195 -17.18 -2.15 1.13
N SER A 196 -17.19 -1.54 2.32
CA SER A 196 -18.41 -1.32 3.10
C SER A 196 -19.43 -0.42 2.35
N TYR A 197 -18.97 0.46 1.47
CA TYR A 197 -19.82 1.34 0.68
C TYR A 197 -20.40 0.63 -0.54
N SER A 198 -21.72 0.72 -0.70
CA SER A 198 -22.44 0.11 -1.84
C SER A 198 -21.91 0.60 -3.19
N ILE A 199 -21.58 1.89 -3.30
CA ILE A 199 -21.08 2.48 -4.55
C ILE A 199 -19.78 1.83 -5.01
N VAL A 200 -18.85 1.53 -4.09
CA VAL A 200 -17.54 0.93 -4.39
C VAL A 200 -17.70 -0.52 -4.83
N ARG A 201 -18.59 -1.29 -4.19
CA ARG A 201 -18.87 -2.68 -4.61
C ARG A 201 -19.46 -2.74 -6.01
N ASN A 202 -20.38 -1.81 -6.32
CA ASN A 202 -21.06 -1.79 -7.60
C ASN A 202 -20.25 -1.09 -8.70
N ALA A 203 -19.27 -0.23 -8.37
CA ALA A 203 -18.40 0.47 -9.34
C ALA A 203 -17.68 -0.49 -10.29
N SER A 204 -17.52 -1.76 -9.90
CA SER A 204 -16.97 -2.78 -10.78
C SER A 204 -17.80 -3.09 -12.02
N CYS A 205 -18.99 -2.50 -12.19
CA CYS A 205 -19.67 -2.48 -13.49
C CYS A 205 -18.89 -1.74 -14.57
N PHE A 206 -17.92 -0.89 -14.17
CA PHE A 206 -17.03 -0.17 -15.08
C PHE A 206 -15.71 -0.88 -15.35
N ASP A 207 -15.51 -2.08 -14.79
CA ASP A 207 -14.42 -2.98 -15.18
C ASP A 207 -14.72 -3.56 -16.57
N LEU A 208 -13.82 -3.29 -17.52
CA LEU A 208 -14.00 -3.62 -18.94
C LEU A 208 -14.10 -5.13 -19.19
N ASN A 209 -13.37 -5.94 -18.42
CA ASN A 209 -13.50 -7.39 -18.49
C ASN A 209 -14.89 -7.82 -18.01
N LYS A 210 -15.39 -7.24 -16.92
CA LYS A 210 -16.75 -7.55 -16.44
C LYS A 210 -17.84 -7.08 -17.40
N MET A 211 -17.65 -5.94 -18.06
CA MET A 211 -18.57 -5.50 -19.12
C MET A 211 -18.65 -6.52 -20.25
N ALA A 212 -17.50 -7.05 -20.68
CA ALA A 212 -17.42 -8.01 -21.78
C ALA A 212 -18.01 -9.38 -21.42
N PHE A 213 -17.66 -9.94 -20.26
CA PHE A 213 -18.05 -11.31 -19.89
C PHE A 213 -19.36 -11.38 -19.10
N HIS A 214 -19.74 -10.32 -18.40
CA HIS A 214 -20.87 -10.31 -17.46
C HIS A 214 -21.75 -9.05 -17.58
N PRO A 215 -22.25 -8.71 -18.78
CA PRO A 215 -23.00 -7.46 -19.02
C PRO A 215 -24.26 -7.33 -18.15
N MET A 216 -25.00 -8.42 -17.93
CA MET A 216 -26.20 -8.40 -17.07
C MET A 216 -25.89 -8.10 -15.60
N ARG A 217 -24.75 -8.57 -15.08
CA ARG A 217 -24.30 -8.25 -13.72
C ARG A 217 -23.87 -6.79 -13.62
N CYS A 218 -23.22 -6.27 -14.66
CA CYS A 218 -22.85 -4.86 -14.75
C CYS A 218 -24.09 -3.97 -14.77
N LEU A 219 -25.12 -4.32 -15.56
CA LEU A 219 -26.38 -3.57 -15.60
C LEU A 219 -27.07 -3.53 -14.23
N LYS A 220 -27.14 -4.66 -13.52
CA LYS A 220 -27.69 -4.72 -12.15
C LYS A 220 -26.90 -3.83 -11.19
N SER A 221 -25.58 -3.85 -11.30
CA SER A 221 -24.70 -3.06 -10.45
C SER A 221 -24.85 -1.55 -10.73
N LEU A 222 -24.97 -1.14 -12.00
CA LEU A 222 -25.26 0.25 -12.34
C LEU A 222 -26.62 0.68 -11.76
N LYS A 223 -27.66 -0.14 -11.86
CA LYS A 223 -28.96 0.16 -11.24
C LYS A 223 -28.86 0.42 -9.73
N ASN A 224 -28.03 -0.35 -9.03
CA ASN A 224 -27.78 -0.12 -7.61
C ASN A 224 -27.07 1.23 -7.35
N ILE A 225 -26.13 1.63 -8.22
CA ILE A 225 -25.47 2.94 -8.15
C ILE A 225 -26.50 4.05 -8.39
N LEU A 226 -27.32 3.93 -9.44
CA LEU A 226 -28.34 4.93 -9.77
C LEU A 226 -29.36 5.09 -8.64
N SER A 227 -29.85 3.99 -8.07
CA SER A 227 -30.74 4.00 -6.91
C SER A 227 -30.12 4.79 -5.75
N TYR A 228 -28.85 4.50 -5.42
CA TYR A 228 -28.12 5.23 -4.38
C TYR A 228 -27.97 6.74 -4.70
N LEU A 229 -27.72 7.10 -5.96
CA LEU A 229 -27.59 8.51 -6.37
C LEU A 229 -28.93 9.25 -6.37
N VAL A 230 -30.03 8.58 -6.72
CA VAL A 230 -31.40 9.11 -6.63
C VAL A 230 -31.77 9.34 -5.16
N ASP A 231 -31.51 8.36 -4.29
CA ASP A 231 -31.78 8.47 -2.85
C ASP A 231 -31.04 9.64 -2.21
N LYS A 232 -29.84 9.96 -2.70
CA LYS A 232 -29.06 11.11 -2.25
C LYS A 232 -29.41 12.42 -2.96
N SER A 233 -30.36 12.41 -3.89
CA SER A 233 -30.76 13.56 -4.72
C SER A 233 -29.62 14.13 -5.59
N TRP A 234 -28.65 13.29 -5.98
CA TRP A 234 -27.58 13.69 -6.91
C TRP A 234 -28.04 13.64 -8.36
N ILE A 235 -29.01 12.77 -8.66
CA ILE A 235 -29.65 12.70 -9.97
C ILE A 235 -31.18 12.65 -9.81
N PRO A 236 -31.94 13.24 -10.75
CA PRO A 236 -33.40 13.08 -10.81
C PRO A 236 -33.80 11.63 -11.08
N SER A 237 -34.86 11.14 -10.43
CA SER A 237 -35.39 9.79 -10.66
C SER A 237 -35.75 9.53 -12.13
N LYS A 238 -36.20 10.56 -12.85
CA LYS A 238 -36.55 10.49 -14.29
C LYS A 238 -35.36 10.14 -15.19
N ASP A 239 -34.13 10.45 -14.76
CA ASP A 239 -32.94 10.21 -15.57
C ASP A 239 -32.39 8.78 -15.40
N GLY A 240 -32.81 8.06 -14.34
CA GLY A 240 -32.29 6.73 -14.01
C GLY A 240 -32.59 5.67 -15.08
N ASP A 241 -33.80 5.68 -15.64
CA ASP A 241 -34.19 4.74 -16.71
C ASP A 241 -33.46 5.05 -18.02
N GLU A 242 -33.30 6.34 -18.34
CA GLU A 242 -32.56 6.77 -19.53
C GLU A 242 -31.08 6.36 -19.43
N ILE A 243 -30.42 6.58 -18.29
CA ILE A 243 -29.03 6.17 -18.08
C ILE A 243 -28.90 4.64 -18.14
N SER A 244 -29.85 3.91 -17.55
CA SER A 244 -29.87 2.45 -17.61
C SER A 244 -30.00 1.93 -19.05
N LEU A 245 -30.82 2.58 -19.87
CA LEU A 245 -30.98 2.25 -21.28
C LEU A 245 -29.70 2.58 -22.07
N GLN A 246 -29.10 3.76 -21.85
CA GLN A 246 -27.82 4.14 -22.46
C GLN A 246 -26.74 3.09 -22.16
N PHE A 247 -26.68 2.60 -20.91
CA PHE A 247 -25.67 1.59 -20.54
C PHE A 247 -25.96 0.23 -21.18
N LYS A 248 -27.22 -0.21 -21.21
CA LYS A 248 -27.60 -1.44 -21.90
C LYS A 248 -27.21 -1.38 -23.38
N GLU A 249 -27.50 -0.27 -24.04
CA GLU A 249 -27.12 -0.06 -25.43
C GLU A 249 -25.60 -0.02 -25.64
N PHE A 250 -24.86 0.60 -24.71
CA PHE A 250 -23.40 0.61 -24.76
C PHE A 250 -22.84 -0.82 -24.65
N LEU A 251 -23.35 -1.63 -23.72
CA LEU A 251 -22.97 -3.04 -23.59
C LEU A 251 -23.31 -3.84 -24.87
N ASP A 252 -24.51 -3.66 -25.42
CA ASP A 252 -24.99 -4.45 -26.55
C ASP A 252 -24.39 -4.03 -27.90
N LYS A 253 -24.12 -2.75 -28.12
CA LYS A 253 -23.68 -2.22 -29.42
C LYS A 253 -22.19 -1.90 -29.47
N VAL A 254 -21.59 -1.48 -28.36
CA VAL A 254 -20.18 -1.04 -28.33
C VAL A 254 -19.30 -2.17 -27.81
N VAL A 255 -19.57 -2.64 -26.58
CA VAL A 255 -18.71 -3.66 -25.93
C VAL A 255 -18.73 -4.97 -26.69
N LYS A 256 -19.90 -5.41 -27.20
CA LYS A 256 -19.98 -6.63 -28.03
C LYS A 256 -19.23 -6.50 -29.36
N CYS A 257 -19.33 -5.35 -30.04
CA CYS A 257 -18.66 -5.13 -31.32
C CYS A 257 -17.13 -4.97 -31.16
N SER A 258 -16.68 -4.46 -30.01
CA SER A 258 -15.26 -4.28 -29.69
C SER A 258 -14.77 -5.24 -28.60
N PHE A 259 -15.30 -6.46 -28.58
CA PHE A 259 -15.05 -7.43 -27.50
C PHE A 259 -13.57 -7.71 -27.23
N SER A 260 -12.74 -7.76 -28.28
CA SER A 260 -11.29 -7.97 -28.14
C SER A 260 -10.63 -6.91 -27.28
N ASP A 261 -10.99 -5.65 -27.49
CA ASP A 261 -10.35 -4.49 -26.88
C ASP A 261 -10.71 -4.41 -25.40
N PHE A 262 -11.97 -4.71 -25.07
CA PHE A 262 -12.44 -4.74 -23.68
C PHE A 262 -11.87 -5.92 -22.90
N LYS A 263 -11.62 -7.06 -23.56
CA LYS A 263 -11.03 -8.25 -22.96
C LYS A 263 -9.53 -8.12 -22.69
N THR A 264 -8.79 -7.44 -23.55
CA THR A 264 -7.32 -7.32 -23.43
C THR A 264 -6.88 -6.14 -22.57
N PHE A 265 -7.82 -5.32 -22.09
CA PHE A 265 -7.52 -4.20 -21.24
C PHE A 265 -6.85 -4.62 -19.92
N ASP A 266 -5.73 -3.96 -19.61
CA ASP A 266 -5.03 -4.10 -18.33
C ASP A 266 -4.98 -2.74 -17.61
N HIS A 267 -5.66 -2.65 -16.47
CA HIS A 267 -5.71 -1.42 -15.65
C HIS A 267 -4.37 -1.08 -14.99
N LYS A 268 -3.41 -2.02 -14.95
CA LYS A 268 -2.06 -1.77 -14.44
C LYS A 268 -1.25 -0.93 -15.42
N GLU A 269 -1.42 -1.18 -16.71
CA GLU A 269 -0.69 -0.50 -17.78
C GLU A 269 -1.49 0.69 -18.32
N GLN A 270 -2.80 0.52 -18.54
CA GLN A 270 -3.65 1.46 -19.25
C GLN A 270 -4.57 2.27 -18.33
N ARG A 271 -4.96 3.44 -18.81
CA ARG A 271 -5.89 4.36 -18.14
C ARG A 271 -7.34 4.09 -18.57
N LEU A 272 -8.21 3.78 -17.60
CA LEU A 272 -9.61 3.42 -17.87
C LEU A 272 -10.43 4.60 -18.41
N ASP A 273 -10.24 5.81 -17.89
CA ASP A 273 -10.87 7.05 -18.37
C ASP A 273 -10.53 7.30 -19.85
N THR A 274 -9.25 7.25 -20.21
CA THR A 274 -8.79 7.44 -21.59
C THR A 274 -9.36 6.35 -22.51
N PHE A 275 -9.39 5.10 -22.06
CA PHE A 275 -9.95 4.00 -22.85
C PHE A 275 -11.44 4.21 -23.11
N LEU A 276 -12.24 4.41 -22.05
CA LEU A 276 -13.69 4.58 -22.17
C LEU A 276 -14.03 5.79 -23.04
N TYR A 277 -13.32 6.90 -22.87
CA TYR A 277 -13.56 8.11 -23.66
C TYR A 277 -13.46 7.88 -25.17
N LYS A 278 -12.60 6.96 -25.65
CA LYS A 278 -12.51 6.62 -27.09
C LYS A 278 -13.84 6.12 -27.63
N TYR A 279 -14.60 5.36 -26.84
CA TYR A 279 -15.89 4.81 -27.26
C TYR A 279 -17.05 5.77 -26.98
N PHE A 280 -17.03 6.47 -25.83
CA PHE A 280 -18.05 7.47 -25.49
C PHE A 280 -18.02 8.71 -26.39
N SER A 281 -16.87 9.06 -26.96
CA SER A 281 -16.71 10.24 -27.82
C SER A 281 -17.26 10.06 -29.24
N VAL A 282 -17.56 8.82 -29.68
CA VAL A 282 -18.12 8.53 -31.00
C VAL A 282 -19.55 9.06 -31.13
N ASP A 283 -20.36 8.93 -30.07
CA ASP A 283 -21.74 9.41 -30.02
C ASP A 283 -22.01 10.11 -28.68
N LYS A 284 -21.49 11.33 -28.55
CA LYS A 284 -21.46 12.09 -27.30
C LYS A 284 -22.85 12.40 -26.76
N GLU A 285 -23.79 12.76 -27.63
CA GLU A 285 -25.15 13.12 -27.21
C GLU A 285 -25.90 11.89 -26.70
N LYS A 286 -25.75 10.76 -27.38
CA LYS A 286 -26.42 9.52 -27.00
C LYS A 286 -26.01 9.00 -25.62
N TYR A 287 -24.74 9.09 -25.27
CA TYR A 287 -24.21 8.53 -24.02
C TYR A 287 -23.88 9.59 -22.95
N ARG A 288 -24.35 10.83 -23.13
CA ARG A 288 -23.99 11.97 -22.29
C ARG A 288 -24.25 11.73 -20.80
N LYS A 289 -25.49 11.35 -20.45
CA LYS A 289 -25.90 11.15 -19.05
C LYS A 289 -25.15 9.99 -18.40
N LEU A 290 -24.97 8.88 -19.12
CA LEU A 290 -24.16 7.76 -18.66
C LEU A 290 -22.71 8.18 -18.41
N TRP A 291 -22.12 8.95 -19.32
CA TRP A 291 -20.74 9.41 -19.18
C TRP A 291 -20.55 10.30 -17.96
N ASP A 292 -21.54 11.12 -17.59
CA ASP A 292 -21.49 11.91 -16.35
C ASP A 292 -21.47 11.02 -15.10
N ILE A 293 -22.24 9.93 -15.06
CA ILE A 293 -22.16 8.93 -13.97
C ILE A 293 -20.79 8.25 -13.94
N VAL A 294 -20.24 7.88 -15.11
CA VAL A 294 -18.91 7.27 -15.19
C VAL A 294 -17.88 8.22 -14.59
N LYS A 295 -17.87 9.50 -15.01
CA LYS A 295 -16.96 10.51 -14.44
C LYS A 295 -17.07 10.58 -12.92
N MET A 296 -18.30 10.66 -12.38
CA MET A 296 -18.52 10.72 -10.94
C MET A 296 -17.88 9.55 -10.18
N ILE A 297 -17.89 8.35 -10.75
CA ILE A 297 -17.25 7.18 -10.15
C ILE A 297 -15.74 7.22 -10.32
N LEU A 298 -15.24 7.61 -11.49
CA LEU A 298 -13.80 7.64 -11.79
C LEU A 298 -13.04 8.73 -11.01
N ILE A 299 -13.72 9.80 -10.56
CA ILE A 299 -13.11 10.85 -9.72
C ILE A 299 -13.05 10.50 -8.23
N LEU A 300 -13.71 9.42 -7.79
CA LEU A 300 -13.66 9.04 -6.38
C LEU A 300 -12.21 8.73 -5.96
N SER A 301 -11.80 9.30 -4.83
CA SER A 301 -10.48 9.04 -4.28
C SER A 301 -10.38 7.57 -3.83
N HIS A 302 -9.38 6.85 -4.35
CA HIS A 302 -9.11 5.45 -3.98
C HIS A 302 -7.82 5.29 -3.18
N ASP A 303 -7.06 6.37 -2.98
CA ASP A 303 -5.79 6.32 -2.28
C ASP A 303 -5.43 7.64 -1.57
N GLN A 304 -4.42 7.58 -0.71
CA GLN A 304 -3.69 8.70 -0.11
C GLN A 304 -2.60 9.26 -1.04
N ALA A 305 -2.63 8.98 -2.35
CA ALA A 305 -1.58 9.35 -3.31
C ALA A 305 -1.19 10.83 -3.24
N ALA A 306 -2.11 11.74 -2.95
CA ALA A 306 -1.78 13.16 -2.76
C ALA A 306 -0.92 13.41 -1.50
N VAL A 307 -1.23 12.73 -0.39
CA VAL A 307 -0.49 12.80 0.88
C VAL A 307 0.88 12.12 0.73
N GLU A 308 0.95 10.95 0.09
CA GLU A 308 2.22 10.23 -0.18
C GLU A 308 3.09 10.93 -1.24
N ARG A 309 2.50 11.61 -2.24
CA ARG A 309 3.23 12.53 -3.12
C ARG A 309 3.76 13.73 -2.34
N GLY A 310 2.99 14.29 -1.41
CA GLY A 310 3.45 15.29 -0.47
C GLY A 310 4.67 14.78 0.32
N PHE A 311 4.62 13.55 0.82
CA PHE A 311 5.74 12.90 1.48
C PHE A 311 6.94 12.62 0.55
N SER A 312 6.72 12.32 -0.72
CA SER A 312 7.78 12.06 -1.70
C SER A 312 8.45 13.36 -2.19
N LEU A 313 7.68 14.44 -2.35
CA LEU A 313 8.21 15.81 -2.47
C LEU A 313 9.02 16.17 -1.24
N ILE A 314 8.50 15.86 -0.05
CA ILE A 314 9.24 15.99 1.21
C ILE A 314 10.48 15.09 1.22
N LYS A 315 10.54 13.95 0.52
CA LYS A 315 11.74 13.11 0.43
C LYS A 315 12.84 13.77 -0.41
N ALA A 316 12.47 14.51 -1.46
CA ALA A 316 13.39 15.39 -2.18
C ALA A 316 13.89 16.54 -1.28
N LEU A 317 13.04 17.02 -0.35
CA LEU A 317 13.39 18.02 0.66
C LEU A 317 14.09 17.43 1.90
N GLU A 318 13.94 16.13 2.21
CA GLU A 318 14.52 15.44 3.38
C GLU A 318 16.03 15.28 3.25
N VAL A 319 16.58 15.44 2.04
CA VAL A 319 18.03 15.55 1.83
C VAL A 319 18.58 16.79 2.56
N GLU A 320 17.75 17.81 2.76
CA GLU A 320 18.02 18.98 3.57
C GLU A 320 17.14 18.96 4.83
N ASN A 321 17.59 18.21 5.84
CA ASN A 321 16.99 18.19 7.18
C ASN A 321 17.30 19.53 7.90
N LEU A 322 16.76 20.62 7.35
CA LEU A 322 16.98 21.99 7.78
C LEU A 322 16.06 22.32 8.97
N LYS A 323 16.61 23.03 9.96
CA LYS A 323 15.82 23.53 11.10
C LYS A 323 14.96 24.70 10.62
N GLU A 324 13.92 25.07 11.38
CA GLU A 324 13.02 26.20 11.05
C GLU A 324 13.79 27.49 10.69
N ASN A 325 14.85 27.80 11.42
CA ASN A 325 15.74 28.93 11.12
C ASN A 325 16.39 28.84 9.72
N SER A 326 16.75 27.64 9.28
CA SER A 326 17.34 27.44 7.95
C SER A 326 16.33 27.64 6.82
N TYR A 327 15.03 27.39 7.06
CA TYR A 327 13.98 27.75 6.11
C TYR A 327 13.76 29.27 6.05
N ILE A 328 13.88 29.96 7.19
CA ILE A 328 13.84 31.43 7.27
C ILE A 328 15.04 32.02 6.50
N ASP A 329 16.23 31.46 6.69
CA ASP A 329 17.45 31.89 6.01
C ASP A 329 17.37 31.68 4.49
N GLN A 330 16.94 30.51 4.04
CA GLN A 330 16.74 30.24 2.60
C GLN A 330 15.71 31.20 1.98
N ARG A 331 14.63 31.51 2.71
CA ARG A 331 13.60 32.44 2.24
C ARG A 331 14.13 33.86 2.12
N MET A 332 14.90 34.35 3.10
CA MET A 332 15.58 35.64 3.04
C MET A 332 16.55 35.70 1.86
N ILE A 333 17.32 34.63 1.61
CA ILE A 333 18.26 34.56 0.49
C ILE A 333 17.52 34.65 -0.86
N ILE A 334 16.43 33.89 -1.03
CA ILE A 334 15.62 33.90 -2.26
C ILE A 334 14.95 35.25 -2.47
N GLU A 335 14.44 35.88 -1.41
CA GLU A 335 13.85 37.23 -1.49
C GLU A 335 14.91 38.27 -1.90
N THR A 336 16.10 38.21 -1.32
CA THR A 336 17.23 39.11 -1.67
C THR A 336 17.66 38.94 -3.13
N ILE A 337 17.73 37.69 -3.63
CA ILE A 337 18.08 37.42 -5.04
C ILE A 337 16.99 37.98 -5.98
N LYS A 338 15.71 37.85 -5.61
CA LYS A 338 14.61 38.39 -6.42
C LYS A 338 14.60 39.92 -6.45
N GLU A 339 14.93 40.56 -5.34
CA GLU A 339 15.08 42.02 -5.27
C GLU A 339 16.28 42.52 -6.10
N ALA A 340 17.35 41.72 -6.19
CA ALA A 340 18.52 42.01 -7.01
C ALA A 340 18.33 41.67 -8.50
N GLY A 341 17.29 40.91 -8.88
CA GLY A 341 16.98 40.52 -10.24
C GLY A 341 17.47 39.12 -10.60
N ASP A 342 18.76 38.84 -10.40
CA ASP A 342 19.38 37.51 -10.60
C ASP A 342 20.52 37.27 -9.59
N VAL A 343 20.98 36.02 -9.48
CA VAL A 343 22.05 35.58 -8.56
C VAL A 343 23.36 36.33 -8.81
N LEU A 344 23.62 36.73 -10.05
CA LEU A 344 24.83 37.47 -10.43
C LEU A 344 24.77 38.97 -10.09
N ASP A 345 23.57 39.48 -9.81
CA ASP A 345 23.32 40.90 -9.56
C ASP A 345 23.26 41.24 -8.06
N VAL A 346 23.41 40.23 -7.19
CA VAL A 346 23.43 40.41 -5.73
C VAL A 346 24.71 41.13 -5.30
N PRO A 347 24.61 42.32 -4.67
CA PRO A 347 25.80 43.07 -4.24
C PRO A 347 26.53 42.36 -3.09
N ILE A 348 27.77 41.95 -3.34
CA ILE A 348 28.59 41.22 -2.35
C ILE A 348 29.10 42.20 -1.28
N THR A 349 28.44 42.18 -0.11
CA THR A 349 28.81 43.01 1.04
C THR A 349 30.09 42.53 1.73
N LYS A 350 30.67 43.40 2.58
CA LYS A 350 31.92 43.10 3.29
C LYS A 350 31.69 41.99 4.34
N GLU A 351 30.53 41.97 4.98
CA GLU A 351 30.12 40.96 5.96
C GLU A 351 30.02 39.57 5.32
N MET A 352 29.47 39.46 4.10
CA MET A 352 29.38 38.18 3.38
C MET A 352 30.77 37.60 3.07
N ARG A 353 31.75 38.44 2.71
CA ARG A 353 33.13 37.98 2.46
C ARG A 353 33.81 37.46 3.73
N ILE A 354 33.56 38.10 4.87
CA ILE A 354 34.11 37.70 6.18
C ILE A 354 33.49 36.36 6.61
N SER A 355 32.18 36.18 6.45
CA SER A 355 31.49 34.94 6.81
C SER A 355 31.97 33.73 5.99
N VAL A 356 32.31 33.91 4.72
CA VAL A 356 32.87 32.83 3.87
C VAL A 356 34.30 32.48 4.25
N GLN A 357 35.10 33.45 4.72
CA GLN A 357 36.46 33.18 5.20
C GLN A 357 36.49 32.33 6.47
N CYS A 358 35.50 32.44 7.36
CA CYS A 358 35.42 31.66 8.59
C CYS A 358 35.02 30.18 8.39
N VAL A 359 34.57 29.78 7.20
CA VAL A 359 34.18 28.38 6.90
C VAL A 359 35.39 27.50 6.49
N TRP A 360 36.56 28.11 6.26
CA TRP A 360 37.80 27.43 5.88
C TRP A 360 38.86 27.36 7.01
N GLN A 361 38.44 27.55 8.25
CA GLN A 361 39.19 27.22 9.47
C GLN A 361 38.41 26.18 10.28
#